data_AF-A0A1D2A1P0-F1
#
_entry.id   AF-A0A1D2A1P0-F1
#
_cell.length_a   1.000
_cell.length_b   1.000
_cell.length_c   1.000
_cell.angle_alpha   90.00
_cell.angle_beta   90.00
_cell.angle_gamma   90.00
#
_symmetry.space_group_name_H-M   'P 1'
#
loop_
_entity.id
_entity.type
_entity.pdbx_description
1 polymer ?
#
loop_
_entity_poly.entity_id
_entity_poly.type
_entity_poly.pdbx_seq_one_letter_code
_entity_poly.pdbx_strand_id
1 'polypeptide(L)'
;MSPRGDLRGLEPHPALRKAHSQSDRCLTLPTTVHHNNHLQGKLGLRVEGVRELAMELADELVSASRPAEAAAVRLEYCRDVDAAAALLAAAREWREGARVAASHARPDLLDRVLAPAAAARAAEVFEDVRESAARVAKYAARLEHLAARRRDLAAALAAAEAERGQEGGDDRDGSDAGRGPGSDAGDDAASEASGVTELSAYTDASLAPSSQSTRSGHSSASTLGGKRRQSAKSKRKASSLRVRQGSPEEEDQLANHLLSQAPSAAFCAEMGQLAEFLVLLGHESDARRLQQAVGELVAACAATGAAILASPPPGMLAEGGQGPSPQLALRVAAAEAEAKSVTWKWDVLRAV
;
A
#
# COMPACT_ATOMS: atom_id res chain seq x y z
N MET A 1 -44.69 23.22 -54.73
CA MET A 1 -43.27 23.48 -55.06
C MET A 1 -42.42 22.61 -54.15
N SER A 2 -41.83 21.58 -54.73
CA SER A 2 -40.74 20.74 -54.18
C SER A 2 -39.43 21.55 -54.20
N PRO A 3 -38.36 21.19 -53.44
CA PRO A 3 -37.75 19.86 -53.53
C PRO A 3 -37.41 19.17 -52.21
N ARG A 4 -37.51 17.84 -52.29
CA ARG A 4 -36.90 16.83 -51.42
C ARG A 4 -35.39 16.79 -51.71
N GLY A 5 -34.58 16.83 -50.67
CA GLY A 5 -33.16 16.49 -50.73
C GLY A 5 -32.93 15.14 -50.06
N ASP A 6 -32.60 14.14 -50.88
CA ASP A 6 -32.11 12.82 -50.46
C ASP A 6 -30.74 12.94 -49.77
N LEU A 7 -30.60 12.30 -48.61
CA LEU A 7 -29.31 11.86 -48.08
C LEU A 7 -29.44 10.39 -47.64
N ARG A 8 -29.65 9.51 -48.63
CA ARG A 8 -29.15 8.13 -48.56
C ARG A 8 -27.69 8.17 -49.00
N GLY A 9 -26.76 7.78 -48.13
CA GLY A 9 -25.36 7.62 -48.51
C GLY A 9 -24.37 8.01 -47.42
N LEU A 10 -24.36 7.28 -46.31
CA LEU A 10 -23.17 7.15 -45.47
C LEU A 10 -22.91 5.66 -45.27
N GLU A 11 -22.29 5.07 -46.30
CA GLU A 11 -21.59 3.80 -46.21
C GLU A 11 -20.52 3.89 -45.12
N PRO A 12 -20.46 2.95 -44.15
CA PRO A 12 -19.36 2.91 -43.20
C PRO A 12 -18.07 2.45 -43.88
N HIS A 13 -17.05 3.31 -43.76
CA HIS A 13 -15.68 3.15 -44.24
C HIS A 13 -15.07 1.76 -43.90
N PRO A 14 -14.32 1.10 -44.80
CA PRO A 14 -13.94 -0.32 -44.71
C PRO A 14 -12.81 -0.65 -43.71
N ALA A 15 -12.52 0.23 -42.74
CA ALA A 15 -11.41 0.05 -41.79
C ALA A 15 -11.80 -0.68 -40.49
N LEU A 16 -13.10 -0.96 -40.25
CA LEU A 16 -13.58 -1.65 -39.04
C LEU A 16 -13.78 -3.16 -39.21
N ARG A 17 -13.37 -3.75 -40.34
CA ARG A 17 -13.51 -5.20 -40.62
C ARG A 17 -12.30 -6.06 -40.29
N LYS A 18 -11.22 -5.51 -39.71
CA LYS A 18 -10.00 -6.29 -39.42
C LYS A 18 -9.62 -6.42 -37.94
N ALA A 19 -10.46 -5.98 -37.01
CA ALA A 19 -10.23 -6.15 -35.57
C ALA A 19 -11.11 -7.23 -34.90
N HIS A 20 -11.82 -8.06 -35.67
CA HIS A 20 -12.65 -9.16 -35.14
C HIS A 20 -12.08 -10.56 -35.45
N SER A 21 -10.77 -10.67 -35.72
CA SER A 21 -10.16 -11.93 -36.16
C SER A 21 -9.17 -12.54 -35.16
N GLN A 22 -9.05 -12.02 -33.93
CA GLN A 22 -8.07 -12.53 -32.95
C GLN A 22 -8.55 -12.62 -31.50
N SER A 23 -9.84 -12.81 -31.24
CA SER A 23 -10.29 -13.26 -29.91
C SER A 23 -11.36 -14.36 -29.93
N ASP A 24 -11.46 -15.12 -31.02
CA ASP A 24 -12.22 -16.38 -31.03
C ASP A 24 -11.37 -17.53 -30.47
N ARG A 25 -10.85 -17.33 -29.27
CA ARG A 25 -10.71 -18.45 -28.32
C ARG A 25 -11.87 -18.37 -27.36
N CYS A 26 -13.07 -18.41 -27.94
CA CYS A 26 -14.25 -18.90 -27.25
C CYS A 26 -13.86 -20.26 -26.66
N LEU A 27 -13.95 -20.36 -25.33
CA LEU A 27 -14.07 -21.63 -24.64
C LEU A 27 -15.35 -22.29 -25.15
N THR A 28 -15.26 -22.93 -26.31
CA THR A 28 -16.22 -23.95 -26.70
C THR A 28 -16.01 -25.05 -25.67
N LEU A 29 -16.91 -25.14 -24.69
CA LEU A 29 -17.07 -26.33 -23.87
C LEU A 29 -18.31 -27.10 -24.34
N PRO A 30 -18.25 -27.88 -25.43
CA PRO A 30 -19.21 -28.96 -25.68
C PRO A 30 -18.95 -30.20 -24.78
N THR A 31 -18.01 -30.16 -23.85
CA THR A 31 -17.52 -31.35 -23.14
C THR A 31 -18.02 -31.52 -21.70
N THR A 32 -18.57 -30.47 -21.06
CA THR A 32 -18.96 -30.53 -19.64
C THR A 32 -20.17 -31.44 -19.39
N VAL A 33 -21.10 -31.55 -20.35
CA VAL A 33 -22.26 -32.46 -20.23
C VAL A 33 -21.82 -33.93 -20.32
N HIS A 34 -20.84 -34.26 -21.17
CA HIS A 34 -20.33 -35.63 -21.31
C HIS A 34 -19.41 -36.05 -20.15
N HIS A 35 -18.62 -35.12 -19.58
CA HIS A 35 -17.79 -35.40 -18.40
C HIS A 35 -18.63 -35.67 -17.14
N ASN A 36 -19.77 -34.95 -16.99
CA ASN A 36 -20.69 -35.14 -15.87
C ASN A 36 -21.32 -36.55 -15.87
N ASN A 37 -21.77 -37.04 -17.02
CA ASN A 37 -22.31 -38.40 -17.15
C ASN A 37 -21.28 -39.50 -16.82
N HIS A 38 -20.00 -39.26 -17.07
CA HIS A 38 -18.93 -40.25 -16.84
C HIS A 38 -18.59 -40.42 -15.35
N LEU A 39 -18.52 -39.34 -14.58
CA LEU A 39 -18.27 -39.41 -13.13
C LEU A 39 -19.53 -39.90 -12.37
N GLN A 40 -20.72 -39.46 -12.80
CA GLN A 40 -22.00 -39.98 -12.32
C GLN A 40 -22.10 -41.51 -12.52
N GLY A 41 -21.73 -42.00 -13.71
CA GLY A 41 -21.71 -43.43 -14.01
C GLY A 41 -20.69 -44.24 -13.19
N LYS A 42 -19.57 -43.63 -12.76
CA LYS A 42 -18.55 -44.29 -11.94
C LYS A 42 -18.89 -44.36 -10.45
N LEU A 43 -19.61 -43.36 -9.92
CA LEU A 43 -19.97 -43.28 -8.50
C LEU A 43 -21.41 -43.74 -8.22
N GLY A 44 -22.22 -43.97 -9.25
CA GLY A 44 -23.64 -44.36 -9.11
C GLY A 44 -24.51 -43.27 -8.48
N LEU A 45 -24.02 -42.03 -8.43
CA LEU A 45 -24.71 -40.90 -7.80
C LEU A 45 -25.77 -40.35 -8.74
N ARG A 46 -26.97 -40.14 -8.19
CA ARG A 46 -28.05 -39.40 -8.85
C ARG A 46 -27.68 -37.92 -8.96
N VAL A 47 -28.29 -37.22 -9.92
CA VAL A 47 -28.03 -35.80 -10.20
C VAL A 47 -28.21 -34.95 -8.94
N GLU A 48 -29.18 -35.29 -8.09
CA GLU A 48 -29.44 -34.63 -6.81
C GLU A 48 -28.29 -34.79 -5.81
N GLY A 49 -27.68 -35.97 -5.73
CA GLY A 49 -26.55 -36.23 -4.84
C GLY A 49 -25.27 -35.51 -5.27
N VAL A 50 -25.07 -35.34 -6.58
CA VAL A 50 -23.98 -34.50 -7.12
C VAL A 50 -24.20 -33.04 -6.75
N ARG A 51 -25.45 -32.57 -6.82
CA ARG A 51 -25.78 -31.19 -6.43
C ARG A 51 -25.55 -30.95 -4.95
N GLU A 52 -25.96 -31.87 -4.07
CA GLU A 52 -25.73 -31.78 -2.62
C GLU A 52 -24.24 -31.69 -2.30
N LEU A 53 -23.44 -32.59 -2.85
CA LEU A 53 -21.99 -32.57 -2.66
C LEU A 53 -21.35 -31.28 -3.19
N ALA A 54 -21.82 -30.77 -4.33
CA ALA A 54 -21.34 -29.50 -4.89
C ALA A 54 -21.69 -28.31 -4.00
N MET A 55 -22.84 -28.33 -3.32
CA MET A 55 -23.22 -27.30 -2.34
C MET A 55 -22.29 -27.35 -1.12
N GLU A 56 -22.03 -28.54 -0.58
CA GLU A 56 -21.10 -28.73 0.53
C GLU A 56 -19.69 -28.25 0.17
N LEU A 57 -19.18 -28.64 -1.00
CA LEU A 57 -17.87 -28.19 -1.49
C LEU A 57 -17.81 -26.67 -1.65
N ALA A 58 -18.88 -26.05 -2.17
CA ALA A 58 -18.93 -24.61 -2.30
C ALA A 58 -18.87 -23.92 -0.93
N ASP A 59 -19.54 -24.46 0.08
CA ASP A 59 -19.55 -23.91 1.43
C ASP A 59 -18.17 -24.08 2.10
N GLU A 60 -17.49 -25.21 1.87
CA GLU A 60 -16.10 -25.42 2.29
C GLU A 60 -15.16 -24.40 1.64
N LEU A 61 -15.29 -24.16 0.33
CA LEU A 61 -14.49 -23.17 -0.40
C LEU A 61 -14.71 -21.74 0.12
N VAL A 62 -15.95 -21.38 0.46
CA VAL A 62 -16.26 -20.11 1.13
C VAL A 62 -15.55 -20.03 2.49
N SER A 63 -15.62 -21.10 3.30
CA SER A 63 -14.93 -21.16 4.59
C SER A 63 -13.40 -21.05 4.46
N ALA A 64 -12.85 -21.51 3.34
CA ALA A 64 -11.44 -21.40 2.98
C ALA A 64 -11.07 -20.03 2.35
N SER A 65 -11.97 -19.04 2.36
CA SER A 65 -11.76 -17.72 1.76
C SER A 65 -11.52 -17.75 0.23
N ARG A 66 -12.14 -18.70 -0.48
CA ARG A 66 -12.08 -18.87 -1.94
C ARG A 66 -13.45 -18.72 -2.61
N PRO A 67 -14.13 -17.57 -2.47
CA PRO A 67 -15.50 -17.38 -2.96
C PRO A 67 -15.63 -17.44 -4.49
N ALA A 68 -14.61 -17.05 -5.27
CA ALA A 68 -14.64 -17.12 -6.73
C ALA A 68 -14.74 -18.58 -7.24
N GLU A 69 -14.02 -19.49 -6.60
CA GLU A 69 -14.06 -20.92 -6.95
C GLU A 69 -15.37 -21.57 -6.51
N ALA A 70 -15.87 -21.18 -5.33
CA ALA A 70 -17.20 -21.60 -4.88
C ALA A 70 -18.29 -21.18 -5.89
N ALA A 71 -18.19 -19.98 -6.45
CA ALA A 71 -19.11 -19.50 -7.49
C ALA A 71 -19.05 -20.38 -8.74
N ALA A 72 -17.85 -20.79 -9.19
CA ALA A 72 -17.69 -21.68 -10.34
C ALA A 72 -18.38 -23.04 -10.10
N VAL A 73 -18.20 -23.62 -8.90
CA VAL A 73 -18.86 -24.88 -8.52
C VAL A 73 -20.39 -24.73 -8.53
N ARG A 74 -20.92 -23.65 -7.93
CA ARG A 74 -22.36 -23.36 -7.89
C ARG A 74 -22.94 -23.15 -9.30
N LEU A 75 -22.21 -22.49 -10.18
CA LEU A 75 -22.62 -22.26 -11.57
C LEU A 75 -22.65 -23.56 -12.38
N GLU A 76 -21.61 -24.37 -12.28
CA GLU A 76 -21.42 -25.55 -13.12
C GLU A 76 -22.31 -26.72 -12.67
N TYR A 77 -22.32 -27.01 -11.37
CA TYR A 77 -22.94 -28.21 -10.82
C TYR A 77 -24.31 -27.94 -10.21
N CYS A 78 -24.54 -26.78 -9.59
CA CYS A 78 -25.83 -26.45 -8.99
C CYS A 78 -26.77 -25.71 -9.95
N ARG A 79 -26.25 -25.15 -11.05
CA ARG A 79 -26.97 -24.25 -11.97
C ARG A 79 -27.64 -23.06 -11.28
N ASP A 80 -27.08 -22.67 -10.13
CA ASP A 80 -27.59 -21.59 -9.29
C ASP A 80 -26.85 -20.29 -9.63
N VAL A 81 -27.44 -19.53 -10.55
CA VAL A 81 -26.87 -18.26 -11.05
C VAL A 81 -26.98 -17.15 -10.00
N ASP A 82 -28.06 -17.15 -9.21
CA ASP A 82 -28.28 -16.17 -8.17
C ASP A 82 -27.22 -16.29 -7.05
N ALA A 83 -26.95 -17.51 -6.57
CA ALA A 83 -25.90 -17.76 -5.59
C ALA A 83 -24.49 -17.52 -6.16
N ALA A 84 -24.24 -17.93 -7.42
CA ALA A 84 -22.96 -17.67 -8.06
C ALA A 84 -22.67 -16.17 -8.20
N ALA A 85 -23.66 -15.35 -8.58
CA ALA A 85 -23.51 -13.90 -8.68
C ALA A 85 -23.20 -13.26 -7.32
N ALA A 86 -23.85 -13.71 -6.24
CA ALA A 86 -23.56 -13.24 -4.88
C ALA A 86 -22.13 -13.59 -4.44
N LEU A 87 -21.66 -14.80 -4.76
CA LEU A 87 -20.29 -15.24 -4.46
C LEU A 87 -19.24 -14.48 -5.30
N LEU A 88 -19.51 -14.18 -6.56
CA LEU A 88 -18.62 -13.36 -7.40
C LEU A 88 -18.54 -11.91 -6.90
N ALA A 89 -19.66 -11.34 -6.44
CA ALA A 89 -19.66 -10.03 -5.79
C ALA A 89 -18.83 -10.05 -4.49
N ALA A 90 -18.96 -11.09 -3.67
CA ALA A 90 -18.14 -11.27 -2.47
C ALA A 90 -16.65 -11.48 -2.79
N ALA A 91 -16.34 -12.13 -3.91
CA ALA A 91 -14.99 -12.31 -4.43
C ALA A 91 -14.39 -11.06 -5.08
N ARG A 92 -15.19 -9.99 -5.27
CA ARG A 92 -14.81 -8.75 -5.97
C ARG A 92 -14.46 -8.96 -7.44
N GLU A 93 -15.02 -10.01 -8.04
CA GLU A 93 -14.84 -10.35 -9.46
C GLU A 93 -15.96 -9.72 -10.32
N TRP A 94 -15.94 -8.39 -10.42
CA TRP A 94 -17.02 -7.61 -11.04
C TRP A 94 -17.23 -7.95 -12.52
N ARG A 95 -16.13 -8.13 -13.27
CA ARG A 95 -16.16 -8.46 -14.70
C ARG A 95 -16.81 -9.83 -14.94
N GLU A 96 -16.43 -10.81 -14.11
CA GLU A 96 -16.95 -12.16 -14.24
C GLU A 96 -18.41 -12.25 -13.78
N GLY A 97 -18.77 -11.56 -12.69
CA GLY A 97 -20.16 -11.43 -12.25
C GLY A 97 -21.05 -10.83 -13.35
N ALA A 98 -20.60 -9.77 -14.01
CA ALA A 98 -21.33 -9.15 -15.10
C ALA A 98 -21.46 -10.08 -16.32
N ARG A 99 -20.40 -10.80 -16.68
CA ARG A 99 -20.41 -11.79 -17.77
C ARG A 99 -21.39 -12.92 -17.49
N VAL A 100 -21.39 -13.47 -16.27
CA VAL A 100 -22.28 -14.56 -15.83
C VAL A 100 -23.74 -14.11 -15.87
N ALA A 101 -24.06 -12.93 -15.35
CA ALA A 101 -25.41 -12.38 -15.39
C ALA A 101 -25.92 -12.26 -16.84
N ALA A 102 -25.09 -11.74 -17.75
CA ALA A 102 -25.43 -11.60 -19.16
C ALA A 102 -25.56 -12.96 -19.87
N SER A 103 -24.62 -13.90 -19.66
CA SER A 103 -24.61 -15.20 -20.35
C SER A 103 -25.78 -16.10 -19.95
N HIS A 104 -26.32 -15.92 -18.76
CA HIS A 104 -27.48 -16.65 -18.26
C HIS A 104 -28.81 -15.90 -18.44
N ALA A 105 -28.82 -14.81 -19.23
CA ALA A 105 -30.01 -13.98 -19.49
C ALA A 105 -30.70 -13.47 -18.21
N ARG A 106 -29.89 -13.14 -17.19
CA ARG A 106 -30.33 -12.61 -15.89
C ARG A 106 -29.67 -11.24 -15.61
N PRO A 107 -29.91 -10.21 -16.45
CA PRO A 107 -29.34 -8.89 -16.25
C PRO A 107 -29.86 -8.22 -14.96
N ASP A 108 -30.99 -8.67 -14.42
CA ASP A 108 -31.54 -8.22 -13.13
C ASP A 108 -30.55 -8.40 -11.96
N LEU A 109 -29.63 -9.36 -12.06
CA LEU A 109 -28.59 -9.59 -11.06
C LEU A 109 -27.55 -8.48 -10.99
N LEU A 110 -27.36 -7.73 -12.09
CA LEU A 110 -26.49 -6.57 -12.10
C LEU A 110 -26.99 -5.53 -11.10
N ASP A 111 -28.27 -5.17 -11.18
CA ASP A 111 -28.85 -4.15 -10.32
C ASP A 111 -29.15 -4.66 -8.90
N ARG A 112 -29.60 -5.91 -8.77
CA ARG A 112 -30.04 -6.45 -7.48
C ARG A 112 -28.91 -6.90 -6.57
N VAL A 113 -27.82 -7.42 -7.14
CA VAL A 113 -26.74 -8.08 -6.37
C VAL A 113 -25.41 -7.35 -6.55
N LEU A 114 -24.97 -7.16 -7.79
CA LEU A 114 -23.63 -6.64 -8.07
C LEU A 114 -23.52 -5.13 -7.80
N ALA A 115 -24.50 -4.32 -8.23
CA ALA A 115 -24.51 -2.87 -8.04
C ALA A 115 -24.46 -2.45 -6.55
N PRO A 116 -25.31 -2.97 -5.64
CA PRO A 116 -25.21 -2.60 -4.23
C PRO A 116 -23.89 -3.06 -3.60
N ALA A 117 -23.36 -4.24 -3.99
CA ALA A 117 -22.07 -4.71 -3.50
C ALA A 117 -20.90 -3.84 -3.99
N ALA A 118 -20.94 -3.42 -5.25
CA ALA A 118 -19.95 -2.52 -5.84
C ALA A 118 -19.99 -1.13 -5.19
N ALA A 119 -21.19 -0.59 -4.94
CA ALA A 119 -21.35 0.69 -4.25
C ALA A 119 -20.81 0.64 -2.81
N ALA A 120 -21.11 -0.43 -2.06
CA ALA A 120 -20.57 -0.64 -0.73
C ALA A 120 -19.03 -0.73 -0.75
N ARG A 121 -18.48 -1.51 -1.69
CA ARG A 121 -17.02 -1.63 -1.83
C ARG A 121 -16.35 -0.31 -2.19
N ALA A 122 -16.95 0.47 -3.09
CA ALA A 122 -16.43 1.80 -3.44
C ALA A 122 -16.38 2.72 -2.22
N ALA A 123 -17.44 2.74 -1.41
CA ALA A 123 -17.48 3.53 -0.17
C ALA A 123 -16.40 3.11 0.84
N GLU A 124 -16.20 1.80 1.04
CA GLU A 124 -15.11 1.29 1.88
C GLU A 124 -13.74 1.75 1.39
N VAL A 125 -13.49 1.62 0.07
CA VAL A 125 -12.21 2.01 -0.51
C VAL A 125 -11.95 3.50 -0.35
N PHE A 126 -12.95 4.36 -0.49
CA PHE A 126 -12.77 5.80 -0.30
C PHE A 126 -12.28 6.13 1.11
N GLU A 127 -12.84 5.49 2.13
CA GLU A 127 -12.38 5.68 3.51
C GLU A 127 -10.98 5.08 3.71
N ASP A 128 -10.72 3.87 3.21
CA ASP A 128 -9.39 3.22 3.30
C ASP A 128 -8.29 4.07 2.64
N VAL A 129 -8.56 4.61 1.45
CA VAL A 129 -7.63 5.45 0.69
C VAL A 129 -7.41 6.78 1.41
N ARG A 130 -8.47 7.39 1.95
CA ARG A 130 -8.36 8.63 2.73
C ARG A 130 -7.50 8.43 3.98
N GLU A 131 -7.73 7.36 4.73
CA GLU A 131 -6.96 7.05 5.93
C GLU A 131 -5.49 6.73 5.62
N SER A 132 -5.24 5.96 4.57
CA SER A 132 -3.88 5.63 4.13
C SER A 132 -3.13 6.86 3.61
N ALA A 133 -3.77 7.72 2.83
CA ALA A 133 -3.18 8.98 2.38
C ALA A 133 -2.82 9.90 3.55
N ALA A 134 -3.73 10.07 4.52
CA ALA A 134 -3.47 10.85 5.74
C ALA A 134 -2.30 10.27 6.56
N ARG A 135 -2.18 8.93 6.60
CA ARG A 135 -1.09 8.23 7.28
C ARG A 135 0.26 8.44 6.58
N VAL A 136 0.30 8.30 5.26
CA VAL A 136 1.49 8.55 4.45
C VAL A 136 1.95 9.99 4.63
N ALA A 137 1.05 10.97 4.50
CA ALA A 137 1.37 12.38 4.68
C ALA A 137 1.94 12.67 6.09
N LYS A 138 1.31 12.15 7.14
CA LYS A 138 1.76 12.33 8.53
C LYS A 138 3.17 11.79 8.76
N TYR A 139 3.46 10.57 8.31
CA TYR A 139 4.76 9.95 8.54
C TYR A 139 5.84 10.50 7.61
N ALA A 140 5.50 10.89 6.38
CA ALA A 140 6.41 11.57 5.47
C ALA A 140 6.86 12.92 6.03
N ALA A 141 5.93 13.74 6.53
CA ALA A 141 6.26 15.03 7.16
C ALA A 141 7.15 14.86 8.40
N ARG A 142 6.92 13.81 9.20
CA ARG A 142 7.78 13.49 10.35
C ARG A 142 9.19 13.11 9.91
N LEU A 143 9.32 12.29 8.87
CA LEU A 143 10.61 11.87 8.34
C LEU A 143 11.39 13.06 7.75
N GLU A 144 10.70 13.95 7.02
CA GLU A 144 11.30 15.17 6.47
C GLU A 144 11.84 16.08 7.58
N HIS A 145 11.06 16.28 8.65
CA HIS A 145 11.49 17.08 9.80
C HIS A 145 12.75 16.52 10.48
N LEU A 146 12.82 15.20 10.67
CA LEU A 146 13.99 14.55 11.25
C LEU A 146 15.22 14.68 10.32
N ALA A 147 15.02 14.46 9.01
CA ALA A 147 16.07 14.63 8.02
C ALA A 147 16.58 16.09 7.94
N ALA A 148 15.69 17.08 8.07
CA ALA A 148 16.06 18.49 8.13
C ALA A 148 16.90 18.80 9.37
N ARG A 149 16.43 18.39 10.55
CA ARG A 149 17.17 18.57 11.81
C ARG A 149 18.56 17.92 11.74
N ARG A 150 18.68 16.73 11.16
CA ARG A 150 19.96 16.04 10.97
C ARG A 150 20.91 16.84 10.08
N ARG A 151 20.41 17.42 8.99
CA ARG A 151 21.19 18.28 8.08
C ARG A 151 21.66 19.56 8.76
N ASP A 152 20.79 20.22 9.52
CA ASP A 152 21.12 21.46 10.23
C ASP A 152 22.19 21.21 11.30
N LEU A 153 22.08 20.12 12.06
CA LEU A 153 23.09 19.72 13.03
C LEU A 153 24.44 19.39 12.37
N ALA A 154 24.43 18.66 11.25
CA ALA A 154 25.66 18.37 10.51
C ALA A 154 26.33 19.65 9.98
N ALA A 155 25.54 20.61 9.49
CA ALA A 155 26.05 21.90 9.03
C ALA A 155 26.65 22.74 10.18
N ALA A 156 26.01 22.74 11.35
CA ALA A 156 26.53 23.44 12.53
C ALA A 156 27.85 22.84 13.03
N LEU A 157 27.98 21.51 13.03
CA LEU A 157 29.23 20.83 13.39
C LEU A 157 30.35 21.15 12.39
N ALA A 158 30.06 21.11 11.08
CA ALA A 158 31.04 21.47 10.05
C ALA A 158 31.49 22.93 10.15
N ALA A 159 30.58 23.85 10.49
CA ALA A 159 30.93 25.26 10.71
C ALA A 159 31.83 25.44 11.94
N ALA A 160 31.54 24.76 13.06
CA ALA A 160 32.37 24.81 14.26
C ALA A 160 33.77 24.21 14.03
N GLU A 161 33.88 23.14 13.23
CA GLU A 161 35.17 22.57 12.83
C GLU A 161 35.97 23.53 11.94
N ALA A 162 35.32 24.24 11.02
CA ALA A 162 35.95 25.24 10.17
C ALA A 162 36.47 26.44 10.99
N GLU A 163 35.69 26.94 11.95
CA GLU A 163 36.10 28.02 12.86
C GLU A 163 37.32 27.59 13.71
N ARG A 164 37.32 26.35 14.23
CA ARG A 164 38.45 25.80 14.99
C ARG A 164 39.73 25.59 14.16
N GLY A 165 39.58 25.34 12.86
CA GLY A 165 40.70 25.22 11.93
C GLY A 165 41.33 26.56 11.54
N GLN A 166 40.60 27.67 11.68
CA GLN A 166 41.05 29.02 11.31
C GLN A 166 41.88 29.68 12.43
N GLU A 167 41.70 29.30 13.70
CA GLU A 167 42.44 29.85 14.84
C GLU A 167 43.86 29.26 15.02
N GLY A 168 44.27 28.32 14.16
CA GLY A 168 45.59 27.65 14.22
C GLY A 168 46.66 28.20 13.26
N GLY A 169 46.40 29.30 12.55
CA GLY A 169 47.27 29.77 11.47
C GLY A 169 47.37 31.28 11.36
N ASP A 170 47.99 31.94 12.33
CA ASP A 170 48.83 33.12 12.11
C ASP A 170 49.50 33.53 13.43
N ASP A 171 50.81 33.26 13.54
CA ASP A 171 51.84 34.13 14.15
C ASP A 171 53.11 33.32 14.45
N ARG A 172 54.11 33.38 13.54
CA ARG A 172 55.54 33.64 13.81
C ARG A 172 56.40 33.35 12.58
N ASP A 173 56.48 34.34 11.71
CA ASP A 173 57.63 34.57 10.83
C ASP A 173 58.75 35.26 11.63
N GLY A 174 60.00 34.81 11.42
CA GLY A 174 61.20 35.65 11.52
C GLY A 174 61.85 35.97 12.87
N SER A 175 62.98 35.30 13.13
CA SER A 175 64.18 35.76 13.88
C SER A 175 64.15 35.86 15.42
N ASP A 176 64.95 35.02 16.09
CA ASP A 176 66.22 35.43 16.72
C ASP A 176 66.82 34.26 17.52
N ALA A 177 68.12 34.07 17.39
CA ALA A 177 68.89 33.03 18.06
C ALA A 177 69.35 33.54 19.43
N GLY A 178 68.92 32.91 20.54
CA GLY A 178 69.50 33.27 21.83
C GLY A 178 68.89 32.64 23.08
N ARG A 179 69.56 31.57 23.56
CA ARG A 179 69.97 31.41 24.98
C ARG A 179 68.90 31.22 26.07
N GLY A 180 68.88 29.99 26.63
CA GLY A 180 68.89 29.75 28.08
C GLY A 180 67.60 29.15 28.68
N PRO A 181 67.69 28.05 29.48
CA PRO A 181 66.55 27.42 30.13
C PRO A 181 66.28 28.04 31.51
N GLY A 182 65.01 28.27 31.86
CA GLY A 182 64.65 28.64 33.22
C GLY A 182 63.20 29.10 33.40
N SER A 183 62.63 28.65 34.52
CA SER A 183 61.36 29.03 35.17
C SER A 183 60.03 28.65 34.51
N ASP A 184 59.54 27.51 35.00
CA ASP A 184 58.16 27.24 35.41
C ASP A 184 57.47 28.44 36.08
N ALA A 185 56.28 28.82 35.58
CA ALA A 185 55.20 29.47 36.32
C ALA A 185 53.98 29.72 35.39
N GLY A 186 52.99 28.82 35.50
CA GLY A 186 51.56 29.09 35.45
C GLY A 186 50.99 29.90 34.28
N ASP A 187 50.27 29.20 33.40
CA ASP A 187 48.94 29.68 33.02
C ASP A 187 47.99 28.51 32.80
N ASP A 188 47.10 28.34 33.78
CA ASP A 188 45.88 27.55 33.70
C ASP A 188 44.94 28.21 32.69
N ALA A 189 44.87 27.67 31.48
CA ALA A 189 43.80 28.03 30.53
C ALA A 189 43.45 26.87 29.60
N ALA A 190 42.28 26.27 29.88
CA ALA A 190 41.45 25.49 28.97
C ALA A 190 41.99 24.13 28.49
N SER A 191 41.99 23.15 29.39
CA SER A 191 41.75 21.74 29.03
C SER A 191 40.37 21.29 29.53
N GLU A 192 39.32 21.84 28.92
CA GLU A 192 37.93 21.35 29.04
C GLU A 192 37.34 21.18 27.63
N ALA A 193 38.03 20.39 26.80
CA ALA A 193 37.50 19.96 25.49
C ALA A 193 38.24 18.71 25.00
N SER A 194 38.30 17.66 25.82
CA SER A 194 38.63 16.32 25.35
C SER A 194 37.86 15.30 26.19
N GLY A 195 36.62 15.05 25.77
CA GLY A 195 35.71 14.15 26.49
C GLY A 195 34.31 14.01 25.88
N VAL A 196 34.04 14.59 24.71
CA VAL A 196 32.81 14.29 23.94
C VAL A 196 33.04 13.02 23.14
N THR A 197 33.05 11.92 23.88
CA THR A 197 32.83 10.58 23.34
C THR A 197 31.36 10.48 22.96
N GLU A 198 31.08 10.60 21.67
CA GLU A 198 30.28 9.69 20.84
C GLU A 198 29.27 8.73 21.52
N LEU A 199 28.46 9.13 22.51
CA LEU A 199 27.26 8.37 22.93
C LEU A 199 26.35 9.10 23.94
N SER A 200 25.96 10.36 23.73
CA SER A 200 24.92 11.01 24.58
C SER A 200 24.20 12.14 23.86
N ALA A 201 23.27 11.79 22.96
CA ALA A 201 22.38 12.77 22.31
C ALA A 201 20.89 12.41 22.40
N TYR A 202 20.49 11.48 23.29
CA TYR A 202 19.09 11.05 23.40
C TYR A 202 18.57 11.09 24.83
N THR A 203 18.46 12.28 25.40
CA THR A 203 17.51 12.55 26.47
C THR A 203 17.17 14.04 26.45
N ASP A 204 16.10 14.38 25.75
CA ASP A 204 15.36 15.59 26.09
C ASP A 204 13.96 15.15 26.52
N ALA A 205 13.76 15.17 27.83
CA ALA A 205 12.47 14.94 28.44
C ALA A 205 11.66 16.22 28.27
N SER A 206 10.79 16.25 27.25
CA SER A 206 9.79 17.30 27.13
C SER A 206 8.81 17.20 28.29
N LEU A 207 9.03 18.02 29.31
CA LEU A 207 8.05 18.38 30.32
C LEU A 207 6.94 19.19 29.64
N ALA A 208 5.79 18.56 29.41
CA ALA A 208 4.53 19.24 29.13
C ALA A 208 3.46 18.73 30.11
N PRO A 209 2.55 19.62 30.56
CA PRO A 209 1.76 19.41 31.77
C PRO A 209 0.68 18.34 31.59
N SER A 210 0.55 17.51 32.63
CA SER A 210 -0.54 16.55 32.78
C SER A 210 -1.88 17.27 32.89
N SER A 211 -2.68 17.16 31.83
CA SER A 211 -4.11 17.46 31.94
C SER A 211 -4.79 16.30 32.65
N GLN A 212 -5.25 16.57 33.87
CA GLN A 212 -6.19 15.72 34.60
C GLN A 212 -7.43 15.44 33.73
N SER A 213 -7.78 14.16 33.65
CA SER A 213 -9.18 13.77 33.51
C SER A 213 -9.46 12.59 34.41
N THR A 214 -10.06 12.95 35.54
CA THR A 214 -10.79 12.09 36.46
C THR A 214 -11.96 11.43 35.73
N ARG A 215 -11.95 10.11 35.52
CA ARG A 215 -13.19 9.33 35.46
C ARG A 215 -12.98 7.95 36.08
N SER A 216 -13.70 7.76 37.18
CA SER A 216 -13.91 6.55 37.96
C SER A 216 -14.48 5.40 37.13
N GLY A 217 -13.93 4.20 37.34
CA GLY A 217 -14.46 2.93 36.83
C GLY A 217 -14.10 1.81 37.81
N HIS A 218 -15.02 1.55 38.72
CA HIS A 218 -15.11 0.44 39.66
C HIS A 218 -14.91 -0.91 38.98
N SER A 219 -13.99 -1.76 39.46
CA SER A 219 -14.15 -3.22 39.35
C SER A 219 -13.35 -3.94 40.43
N SER A 220 -14.12 -4.45 41.39
CA SER A 220 -13.94 -5.59 42.27
C SER A 220 -12.69 -6.45 42.09
N ALA A 221 -11.99 -6.64 43.21
CA ALA A 221 -11.11 -7.77 43.41
C ALA A 221 -11.88 -9.09 43.23
N SER A 222 -11.51 -9.88 42.22
CA SER A 222 -11.77 -11.31 42.21
C SER A 222 -10.43 -12.05 42.29
N THR A 223 -10.27 -12.74 43.42
CA THR A 223 -9.36 -13.86 43.55
C THR A 223 -9.91 -15.01 42.71
N LEU A 224 -9.02 -15.92 42.31
CA LEU A 224 -9.25 -17.22 41.62
C LEU A 224 -8.87 -17.24 40.14
N GLY A 225 -7.96 -18.17 39.82
CA GLY A 225 -7.83 -18.75 38.48
C GLY A 225 -6.54 -18.40 37.76
N GLY A 226 -5.50 -19.21 37.99
CA GLY A 226 -4.23 -19.09 37.30
C GLY A 226 -4.35 -19.17 35.78
N LYS A 227 -3.55 -18.37 35.08
CA LYS A 227 -3.26 -18.50 33.65
C LYS A 227 -1.83 -18.06 33.36
N ARG A 228 -1.03 -19.04 32.91
CA ARG A 228 0.23 -18.98 32.15
C ARG A 228 0.90 -17.60 32.00
N ARG A 229 2.18 -17.52 32.41
CA ARG A 229 3.17 -16.53 31.91
C ARG A 229 3.36 -16.71 30.39
N GLN A 230 2.40 -16.26 29.58
CA GLN A 230 2.60 -16.12 28.15
C GLN A 230 3.40 -14.83 27.90
N SER A 231 4.71 -15.05 27.79
CA SER A 231 5.70 -14.29 27.04
C SER A 231 5.64 -12.76 27.11
N ALA A 232 6.45 -12.18 28.01
CA ALA A 232 7.01 -10.84 27.82
C ALA A 232 7.72 -10.67 26.44
N LYS A 233 8.06 -11.78 25.77
CA LYS A 233 8.62 -11.82 24.42
C LYS A 233 7.62 -11.44 23.32
N SER A 234 6.31 -11.70 23.45
CA SER A 234 5.32 -11.28 22.44
C SER A 234 4.95 -9.80 22.56
N LYS A 235 4.91 -9.26 23.79
CA LYS A 235 4.74 -7.81 24.02
C LYS A 235 5.90 -6.98 23.47
N ARG A 236 7.14 -7.49 23.53
CA ARG A 236 8.31 -6.82 22.91
C ARG A 236 8.22 -6.75 21.38
N LYS A 237 7.65 -7.78 20.72
CA LYS A 237 7.38 -7.74 19.27
C LYS A 237 6.25 -6.76 18.91
N ALA A 238 5.21 -6.67 19.72
CA ALA A 238 4.09 -5.73 19.49
C ALA A 238 4.46 -4.26 19.78
N SER A 239 5.41 -3.99 20.69
CA SER A 239 5.94 -2.64 20.92
C SER A 239 7.02 -2.23 19.94
N SER A 240 7.69 -3.18 19.29
CA SER A 240 8.69 -2.94 18.23
C SER A 240 8.08 -2.46 16.91
N LEU A 241 6.77 -2.61 16.72
CA LEU A 241 6.05 -2.13 15.54
C LEU A 241 5.48 -0.72 15.70
N ARG A 242 5.52 -0.14 16.91
CA ARG A 242 5.17 1.26 17.12
C ARG A 242 6.45 2.07 16.95
N VAL A 243 6.46 2.95 15.95
CA VAL A 243 7.54 3.93 15.78
C VAL A 243 7.72 4.66 17.10
N ARG A 244 8.84 4.41 17.77
CA ARG A 244 9.15 5.03 19.05
C ARG A 244 9.79 6.38 18.77
N GLN A 245 9.00 7.43 18.95
CA GLN A 245 9.48 8.80 18.79
C GLN A 245 10.69 9.04 19.72
N GLY A 246 11.75 9.63 19.17
CA GLY A 246 13.01 9.91 19.84
C GLY A 246 13.96 8.71 19.95
N SER A 247 13.67 7.58 19.30
CA SER A 247 14.64 6.48 19.23
C SER A 247 15.70 6.74 18.15
N PRO A 248 16.95 6.25 18.31
CA PRO A 248 17.99 6.40 17.29
C PRO A 248 17.60 5.82 15.92
N GLU A 249 16.73 4.81 15.90
CA GLU A 249 16.25 4.13 14.70
C GLU A 249 14.88 4.67 14.21
N GLU A 250 14.41 5.80 14.73
CA GLU A 250 13.08 6.35 14.38
C GLU A 250 12.96 6.59 12.86
N GLU A 251 13.99 7.18 12.25
CA GLU A 251 13.99 7.49 10.81
C GLU A 251 13.93 6.21 9.96
N ASP A 252 14.69 5.18 10.32
CA ASP A 252 14.70 3.90 9.60
C ASP A 252 13.35 3.18 9.74
N GLN A 253 12.74 3.22 10.92
CA GLN A 253 11.42 2.64 11.18
C GLN A 253 10.32 3.37 10.38
N LEU A 254 10.38 4.70 10.31
CA LEU A 254 9.46 5.52 9.51
C LEU A 254 9.61 5.23 8.02
N ALA A 255 10.84 5.22 7.51
CA ALA A 255 11.12 4.93 6.11
C ALA A 255 10.61 3.54 5.72
N ASN A 256 10.88 2.52 6.53
CA ASN A 256 10.37 1.17 6.29
C ASN A 256 8.83 1.09 6.34
N HIS A 257 8.22 1.81 7.28
CA HIS A 257 6.76 1.86 7.37
C HIS A 257 6.16 2.50 6.12
N LEU A 258 6.69 3.64 5.68
CA LEU A 258 6.22 4.34 4.47
C LEU A 258 6.37 3.47 3.21
N LEU A 259 7.50 2.79 3.03
CA LEU A 259 7.71 1.87 1.91
C LEU A 259 6.74 0.67 1.92
N SER A 260 6.18 0.33 3.08
CA SER A 260 5.17 -0.74 3.22
C SER A 260 3.73 -0.27 3.00
N GLN A 261 3.48 1.05 2.89
CA GLN A 261 2.13 1.60 2.67
C GLN A 261 1.73 1.66 1.18
N ALA A 262 2.62 1.30 0.26
CA ALA A 262 2.28 1.27 -1.16
C ALA A 262 1.16 0.25 -1.42
N PRO A 263 0.09 0.64 -2.16
CA PRO A 263 -0.97 -0.29 -2.53
C PRO A 263 -0.44 -1.38 -3.46
N SER A 264 -0.92 -2.62 -3.29
CA SER A 264 -0.48 -3.75 -4.10
C SER A 264 -1.05 -3.72 -5.51
N ALA A 265 -0.39 -4.39 -6.46
CA ALA A 265 -0.89 -4.54 -7.83
C ALA A 265 -2.26 -5.22 -7.89
N ALA A 266 -2.51 -6.21 -7.03
CA ALA A 266 -3.80 -6.89 -6.95
C ALA A 266 -4.93 -5.95 -6.50
N PHE A 267 -4.66 -5.11 -5.49
CA PHE A 267 -5.62 -4.09 -5.06
C PHE A 267 -5.92 -3.10 -6.18
N CYS A 268 -4.89 -2.60 -6.86
CA CYS A 268 -5.06 -1.68 -7.97
C CYS A 268 -5.81 -2.31 -9.16
N ALA A 269 -5.58 -3.60 -9.44
CA ALA A 269 -6.32 -4.35 -10.46
C ALA A 269 -7.80 -4.50 -10.09
N GLU A 270 -8.11 -4.83 -8.83
CA GLU A 270 -9.49 -4.86 -8.29
C GLU A 270 -10.17 -3.50 -8.49
N MET A 271 -9.49 -2.40 -8.16
CA MET A 271 -10.03 -1.05 -8.33
C MET A 271 -10.28 -0.69 -9.80
N GLY A 272 -9.42 -1.14 -10.70
CA GLY A 272 -9.66 -1.03 -12.14
C GLY A 272 -10.92 -1.78 -12.59
N GLN A 273 -11.12 -3.01 -12.09
CA GLN A 273 -12.34 -3.77 -12.36
C GLN A 273 -13.59 -3.08 -11.80
N LEU A 274 -13.50 -2.55 -10.58
CA LEU A 274 -14.61 -1.84 -9.93
C LEU A 274 -14.97 -0.56 -10.69
N ALA A 275 -13.98 0.24 -11.09
CA ALA A 275 -14.20 1.44 -11.89
C ALA A 275 -14.86 1.13 -13.24
N GLU A 276 -14.42 0.07 -13.92
CA GLU A 276 -15.07 -0.40 -15.15
C GLU A 276 -16.53 -0.77 -14.94
N PHE A 277 -16.82 -1.46 -13.85
CA PHE A 277 -18.18 -1.87 -13.52
C PHE A 277 -19.06 -0.67 -13.16
N LEU A 278 -18.53 0.32 -12.43
CA LEU A 278 -19.24 1.56 -12.13
C LEU A 278 -19.59 2.34 -13.42
N VAL A 279 -18.67 2.39 -14.39
CA VAL A 279 -18.94 3.00 -15.70
C VAL A 279 -20.05 2.23 -16.44
N LEU A 280 -20.02 0.89 -16.40
CA LEU A 280 -21.07 0.06 -17.00
C LEU A 280 -22.46 0.38 -16.41
N LEU A 281 -22.53 0.68 -15.12
CA LEU A 281 -23.75 1.08 -14.42
C LEU A 281 -24.13 2.56 -14.64
N GLY A 282 -23.33 3.34 -15.37
CA GLY A 282 -23.56 4.77 -15.61
C GLY A 282 -23.06 5.69 -14.48
N HIS A 283 -22.32 5.16 -13.50
CA HIS A 283 -21.75 5.90 -12.37
C HIS A 283 -20.32 6.41 -12.67
N GLU A 284 -20.17 7.13 -13.78
CA GLU A 284 -18.86 7.62 -14.25
C GLU A 284 -18.17 8.57 -13.27
N SER A 285 -18.95 9.39 -12.54
CA SER A 285 -18.40 10.33 -11.56
C SER A 285 -17.71 9.61 -10.41
N ASP A 286 -18.28 8.50 -9.95
CA ASP A 286 -17.74 7.72 -8.83
C ASP A 286 -16.56 6.87 -9.27
N ALA A 287 -16.63 6.30 -10.49
CA ALA A 287 -15.48 5.65 -11.12
C ALA A 287 -14.28 6.59 -11.26
N ARG A 288 -14.52 7.85 -11.69
CA ARG A 288 -13.48 8.88 -11.79
C ARG A 288 -12.87 9.21 -10.43
N ARG A 289 -13.71 9.48 -9.43
CA ARG A 289 -13.25 9.78 -8.07
C ARG A 289 -12.42 8.64 -7.49
N LEU A 290 -12.85 7.39 -7.70
CA LEU A 290 -12.14 6.20 -7.24
C LEU A 290 -10.75 6.11 -7.87
N GLN A 291 -10.68 6.27 -9.19
CA GLN A 291 -9.42 6.21 -9.94
C GLN A 291 -8.47 7.37 -9.57
N GLN A 292 -9.00 8.57 -9.35
CA GLN A 292 -8.22 9.73 -8.88
C GLN A 292 -7.67 9.48 -7.48
N ALA A 293 -8.51 9.11 -6.51
CA ALA A 293 -8.08 8.90 -5.12
C ALA A 293 -7.02 7.79 -5.00
N VAL A 294 -7.22 6.65 -5.66
CA VAL A 294 -6.24 5.56 -5.68
C VAL A 294 -4.96 5.99 -6.42
N GLY A 295 -5.09 6.71 -7.53
CA GLY A 295 -3.95 7.23 -8.29
C GLY A 295 -3.10 8.22 -7.50
N GLU A 296 -3.73 9.13 -6.76
CA GLU A 296 -3.07 10.08 -5.87
C GLU A 296 -2.34 9.37 -4.74
N LEU A 297 -2.94 8.34 -4.13
CA LEU A 297 -2.27 7.53 -3.11
C LEU A 297 -1.04 6.81 -3.66
N VAL A 298 -1.17 6.16 -4.83
CA VAL A 298 -0.04 5.50 -5.52
C VAL A 298 1.08 6.50 -5.79
N ALA A 299 0.75 7.68 -6.33
CA ALA A 299 1.71 8.73 -6.62
C ALA A 299 2.37 9.28 -5.35
N ALA A 300 1.62 9.48 -4.26
CA ALA A 300 2.15 9.94 -2.98
C ALA A 300 3.12 8.93 -2.37
N CYS A 301 2.80 7.63 -2.42
CA CYS A 301 3.68 6.56 -1.98
C CYS A 301 4.96 6.49 -2.82
N ALA A 302 4.86 6.61 -4.15
CA ALA A 302 6.01 6.61 -5.05
C ALA A 302 6.91 7.83 -4.83
N ALA A 303 6.33 9.02 -4.69
CA ALA A 303 7.07 10.26 -4.39
C ALA A 303 7.78 10.17 -3.04
N THR A 304 7.13 9.59 -2.03
CA THR A 304 7.74 9.35 -0.72
C THR A 304 8.91 8.36 -0.82
N GLY A 305 8.76 7.28 -1.61
CA GLY A 305 9.84 6.34 -1.88
C GLY A 305 11.04 6.99 -2.58
N ALA A 306 10.80 7.85 -3.58
CA ALA A 306 11.84 8.62 -4.25
C ALA A 306 12.54 9.60 -3.31
N ALA A 307 11.80 10.28 -2.42
CA ALA A 307 12.35 11.17 -1.41
C ALA A 307 13.26 10.41 -0.41
N ILE A 308 12.84 9.22 0.03
CA ILE A 308 13.64 8.33 0.88
C ILE A 308 14.93 7.90 0.15
N LEU A 309 14.85 7.60 -1.15
CA LEU A 309 16.02 7.22 -1.93
C LEU A 309 17.01 8.39 -2.11
N ALA A 310 16.50 9.61 -2.28
CA ALA A 310 17.30 10.83 -2.42
C ALA A 310 17.98 11.26 -1.11
N SER A 311 17.30 11.08 0.03
CA SER A 311 17.85 11.35 1.37
C SER A 311 17.65 10.15 2.28
N PRO A 312 18.46 9.08 2.11
CA PRO A 312 18.33 7.86 2.90
C PRO A 312 18.61 8.11 4.38
N PRO A 313 17.87 7.45 5.29
CA PRO A 313 18.19 7.46 6.71
C PRO A 313 19.47 6.64 6.98
N PRO A 314 20.14 6.84 8.12
CA PRO A 314 21.51 6.37 8.35
C PRO A 314 21.63 4.84 8.29
N GLY A 315 20.63 4.11 8.78
CA GLY A 315 20.61 2.64 8.74
C GLY A 315 20.34 2.06 7.35
N MET A 316 20.05 2.90 6.34
CA MET A 316 19.75 2.50 4.97
C MET A 316 20.80 2.97 3.95
N LEU A 317 21.92 3.50 4.42
CA LEU A 317 23.09 3.85 3.60
C LEU A 317 23.88 2.61 3.16
N ALA A 318 24.62 2.72 2.07
CA ALA A 318 25.56 1.68 1.63
C ALA A 318 26.79 1.59 2.56
N GLU A 319 27.48 0.43 2.54
CA GLU A 319 28.77 0.30 3.24
C GLU A 319 29.78 1.32 2.67
N GLY A 320 30.24 2.25 3.51
CA GLY A 320 31.01 3.43 3.11
C GLY A 320 30.28 4.76 3.23
N GLY A 321 29.00 4.76 3.61
CA GLY A 321 28.24 5.98 3.99
C GLY A 321 27.89 6.92 2.83
N GLN A 322 28.29 6.60 1.60
CA GLN A 322 28.03 7.40 0.41
C GLN A 322 26.94 6.73 -0.43
N GLY A 323 25.71 7.21 -0.27
CA GLY A 323 24.56 6.85 -1.10
C GLY A 323 23.63 5.76 -0.52
N PRO A 324 22.46 5.55 -1.14
CA PRO A 324 21.47 4.59 -0.67
C PRO A 324 21.98 3.15 -0.82
N SER A 325 21.61 2.29 0.13
CA SER A 325 21.90 0.86 0.03
C SER A 325 21.27 0.25 -1.24
N PRO A 326 21.93 -0.75 -1.87
CA PRO A 326 21.38 -1.39 -3.07
C PRO A 326 20.03 -2.07 -2.81
N GLN A 327 19.80 -2.54 -1.57
CA GLN A 327 18.52 -3.11 -1.14
C GLN A 327 17.40 -2.06 -1.12
N LEU A 328 17.68 -0.85 -0.65
CA LEU A 328 16.71 0.25 -0.67
C LEU A 328 16.34 0.64 -2.11
N ALA A 329 17.35 0.80 -2.97
CA ALA A 329 17.14 1.12 -4.38
C ALA A 329 16.28 0.05 -5.09
N LEU A 330 16.57 -1.24 -4.85
CA LEU A 330 15.78 -2.33 -5.41
C LEU A 330 14.33 -2.32 -4.92
N ARG A 331 14.10 -2.04 -3.63
CA ARG A 331 12.74 -1.99 -3.05
C ARG A 331 11.91 -0.84 -3.62
N VAL A 332 12.51 0.36 -3.74
CA VAL A 332 11.84 1.52 -4.34
C VAL A 332 11.54 1.25 -5.82
N ALA A 333 12.51 0.70 -6.57
CA ALA A 333 12.31 0.33 -7.97
C ALA A 333 11.23 -0.74 -8.15
N ALA A 334 11.15 -1.73 -7.25
CA ALA A 334 10.10 -2.75 -7.26
C ALA A 334 8.72 -2.14 -6.99
N ALA A 335 8.60 -1.26 -5.99
CA ALA A 335 7.34 -0.56 -5.70
C ALA A 335 6.91 0.36 -6.86
N GLU A 336 7.86 1.02 -7.52
CA GLU A 336 7.61 1.85 -8.69
C GLU A 336 7.19 1.02 -9.91
N ALA A 337 7.84 -0.13 -10.14
CA ALA A 337 7.47 -1.07 -11.18
C ALA A 337 6.07 -1.65 -10.93
N GLU A 338 5.74 -1.98 -9.68
CA GLU A 338 4.42 -2.45 -9.28
C GLU A 338 3.36 -1.37 -9.53
N ALA A 339 3.62 -0.11 -9.15
CA ALA A 339 2.75 1.02 -9.46
C ALA A 339 2.56 1.23 -10.96
N LYS A 340 3.62 1.09 -11.76
CA LYS A 340 3.57 1.20 -13.23
C LYS A 340 2.86 0.04 -13.92
N SER A 341 2.87 -1.14 -13.31
CA SER A 341 2.14 -2.32 -13.82
C SER A 341 0.62 -2.13 -13.79
N VAL A 342 0.14 -1.17 -12.99
CA VAL A 342 -1.26 -0.77 -12.93
C VAL A 342 -1.62 0.00 -14.20
N THR A 343 -2.02 -0.75 -15.22
CA THR A 343 -2.59 -0.20 -16.45
C THR A 343 -4.08 -0.01 -16.26
N TRP A 344 -4.50 1.26 -16.20
CA TRP A 344 -5.92 1.59 -16.14
C TRP A 344 -6.47 1.53 -17.55
N LYS A 345 -7.53 0.76 -17.78
CA LYS A 345 -8.14 0.66 -19.10
C LYS A 345 -8.69 2.01 -19.59
N TRP A 346 -9.13 2.85 -18.66
CA TRP A 346 -9.75 4.15 -18.92
C TRP A 346 -8.86 5.29 -18.42
N ASP A 347 -7.71 5.49 -19.06
CA ASP A 347 -6.84 6.64 -18.75
C ASP A 347 -7.55 7.98 -18.90
N VAL A 348 -8.52 8.06 -19.82
CA VAL A 348 -9.36 9.23 -20.06
C VAL A 348 -10.10 9.71 -18.81
N LEU A 349 -10.42 8.81 -17.88
CA LEU A 349 -11.10 9.20 -16.63
C LEU A 349 -10.19 9.97 -15.68
N ARG A 350 -8.86 9.92 -15.82
CA ARG A 350 -7.92 10.72 -15.02
C ARG A 350 -7.74 12.15 -15.53
N ALA A 351 -8.05 12.39 -16.80
CA ALA A 351 -7.80 13.67 -17.44
C ALA A 351 -8.99 14.62 -17.27
N VAL A 352 -9.13 15.23 -16.09
CA VAL A 352 -9.65 16.61 -15.85
C VAL A 352 -9.17 17.06 -14.48
#